data_AF-A0A7X6KZL9-F1
#
_entry.id   AF-A0A7X6KZL9-F1
#
_cell.length_a   1.000
_cell.length_b   1.000
_cell.length_c   1.000
_cell.angle_alpha   90.00
_cell.angle_beta   90.00
_cell.angle_gamma   90.00
#
_symmetry.space_group_name_H-M   'P 1'
#
loop_
_entity.id
_entity.type
_entity.pdbx_description
1 polymer ?
#
loop_
_entity_poly.entity_id
_entity_poly.type
_entity_poly.pdbx_seq_one_letter_code
_entity_poly.pdbx_strand_id
1 'polypeptide(L)'
;MTSLGPAPGGTPYVVDSATDASAGACPELLWVLAATPGGTASSPWHVLFFDHDGYLGTATAKATSYTTVVGSGDRDVRVQYRWLEGRDANCCPSGGPVVITFTLAGDDRTVTPSPAIPDQVG
;
A
#
# COMPACT_ATOMS: atom_id res chain seq x y z
N MET A 1 -4.74 -1.96 15.60
CA MET A 1 -5.28 -3.18 14.94
C MET A 1 -4.21 -4.26 15.05
N THR A 2 -4.56 -5.50 15.41
CA THR A 2 -3.56 -6.58 15.62
C THR A 2 -3.54 -7.60 14.47
N SER A 3 -4.38 -7.40 13.44
CA SER A 3 -4.46 -8.28 12.27
C SER A 3 -5.08 -7.54 11.08
N LEU A 4 -4.63 -7.86 9.87
CA LEU A 4 -5.23 -7.41 8.60
C LEU A 4 -6.52 -8.21 8.26
N GLY A 5 -6.85 -9.23 9.04
CA GLY A 5 -7.82 -10.25 8.65
C GLY A 5 -7.24 -11.25 7.63
N PRO A 6 -8.04 -12.23 7.21
CA PRO A 6 -7.61 -13.20 6.21
C PRO A 6 -7.62 -12.59 4.81
N ALA A 7 -6.62 -12.95 3.99
CA ALA A 7 -6.67 -12.75 2.55
C ALA A 7 -7.77 -13.65 1.93
N PRO A 8 -8.21 -13.38 0.68
CA PRO A 8 -9.11 -14.28 -0.03
C PRO A 8 -8.59 -15.73 -0.01
N GLY A 9 -9.48 -16.68 0.32
CA GLY A 9 -9.12 -18.07 0.54
C GLY A 9 -8.84 -18.44 2.01
N GLY A 10 -8.91 -17.48 2.94
CA GLY A 10 -8.83 -17.73 4.38
C GLY A 10 -7.40 -17.80 4.94
N THR A 11 -6.38 -17.61 4.10
CA THR A 11 -4.97 -17.62 4.48
C THR A 11 -4.49 -16.23 4.91
N PRO A 12 -3.46 -16.12 5.75
CA PRO A 12 -2.80 -14.84 6.03
C PRO A 12 -2.23 -14.20 4.76
N TYR A 13 -2.15 -12.87 4.74
CA TYR A 13 -1.36 -12.14 3.74
C TYR A 13 0.13 -12.52 3.85
N VAL A 14 0.85 -12.46 2.72
CA VAL A 14 2.31 -12.67 2.67
C VAL A 14 3.01 -11.38 2.25
N VAL A 15 4.27 -11.21 2.65
CA VAL A 15 5.09 -10.09 2.18
C VAL A 15 5.46 -10.33 0.72
N ASP A 16 5.16 -9.37 -0.15
CA ASP A 16 5.61 -9.35 -1.54
C ASP A 16 6.89 -8.53 -1.67
N SER A 17 6.85 -7.30 -1.18
CA SER A 17 7.97 -6.37 -1.19
C SER A 17 7.90 -5.46 0.03
N ALA A 18 9.02 -4.81 0.35
CA ALA A 18 9.14 -3.88 1.47
C ALA A 18 10.19 -2.82 1.13
N THR A 19 10.38 -1.86 2.03
CA THR A 19 11.45 -0.86 1.91
C THR A 19 12.80 -1.51 1.58
N ASP A 20 13.35 -1.14 0.43
CA ASP A 20 14.66 -1.59 -0.06
C ASP A 20 15.58 -0.37 -0.23
N ALA A 21 15.84 0.31 0.89
CA ALA A 21 16.70 1.49 0.92
C ALA A 21 18.18 1.10 0.89
N SER A 22 19.01 1.93 0.26
CA SER A 22 20.46 1.70 0.24
C SER A 22 21.05 1.72 1.65
N ALA A 23 22.11 0.94 1.87
CA ALA A 23 22.79 0.89 3.15
C ALA A 23 23.22 2.30 3.59
N GLY A 24 22.76 2.72 4.77
CA GLY A 24 23.03 4.04 5.36
C GLY A 24 21.99 5.12 5.05
N ALA A 25 20.98 4.85 4.21
CA ALA A 25 19.91 5.81 3.92
C ALA A 25 18.84 5.90 5.02
N CYS A 26 18.67 4.84 5.84
CA CYS A 26 17.78 4.75 7.00
C CYS A 26 16.54 5.67 6.96
N PRO A 27 15.58 5.43 6.06
CA PRO A 27 14.38 6.27 5.96
C PRO A 27 13.51 6.13 7.21
N GLU A 28 12.97 7.26 7.68
CA GLU A 28 12.04 7.32 8.81
C GLU A 28 10.70 6.61 8.52
N LEU A 29 10.21 6.68 7.27
CA LEU A 29 8.99 6.00 6.84
C LEU A 29 9.32 4.71 6.10
N LEU A 30 9.04 3.59 6.75
CA LEU A 30 9.17 2.24 6.22
C LEU A 30 7.82 1.73 5.70
N TRP A 31 7.86 0.80 4.75
CA TRP A 31 6.66 0.21 4.14
C TRP A 31 6.81 -1.27 3.86
N VAL A 32 5.67 -1.96 3.85
CA VAL A 32 5.52 -3.35 3.40
C VAL A 32 4.31 -3.44 2.48
N LEU A 33 4.51 -4.01 1.28
CA LEU A 33 3.44 -4.43 0.39
C LEU A 33 3.11 -5.90 0.68
N ALA A 34 1.91 -6.11 1.20
CA ALA A 34 1.38 -7.42 1.57
C ALA A 34 0.41 -7.91 0.49
N ALA A 35 0.66 -9.11 -0.02
CA ALA A 35 -0.07 -9.74 -1.10
C ALA A 35 -0.98 -10.87 -0.62
N THR A 36 -2.02 -11.13 -1.41
CA THR A 36 -2.78 -12.37 -1.31
C THR A 36 -1.89 -13.55 -1.76
N PRO A 37 -1.76 -14.64 -0.98
CA PRO A 37 -0.94 -15.78 -1.37
C PRO A 37 -1.38 -16.39 -2.71
N GLY A 38 -0.45 -16.55 -3.65
CA GLY A 38 -0.75 -17.02 -5.02
C GLY A 38 -1.64 -16.06 -5.83
N GLY A 39 -1.84 -14.83 -5.36
CA GLY A 39 -2.65 -13.82 -6.01
C GLY A 39 -2.01 -13.25 -7.26
N THR A 40 -2.80 -12.53 -8.04
CA THR A 40 -2.36 -11.75 -9.20
C THR A 40 -2.59 -10.26 -8.92
N ALA A 41 -2.27 -9.39 -9.88
CA ALA A 41 -2.52 -7.96 -9.75
C ALA A 41 -3.97 -7.62 -9.38
N SER A 42 -4.95 -8.42 -9.83
CA SER A 42 -6.37 -8.22 -9.51
C SER A 42 -6.76 -8.67 -8.10
N SER A 43 -5.92 -9.43 -7.41
CA SER A 43 -6.15 -9.82 -6.02
C SER A 43 -6.01 -8.61 -5.08
N PRO A 44 -6.56 -8.64 -3.86
CA PRO A 44 -6.40 -7.56 -2.89
C PRO A 44 -4.97 -7.48 -2.34
N TRP A 45 -4.50 -6.25 -2.10
CA TRP A 45 -3.19 -5.93 -1.52
C TRP A 45 -3.33 -4.93 -0.38
N HIS A 46 -2.41 -4.96 0.57
CA HIS A 46 -2.26 -3.93 1.60
C HIS A 46 -0.88 -3.28 1.51
N VAL A 47 -0.81 -1.96 1.65
CA VAL A 47 0.43 -1.27 2.00
C VAL A 47 0.36 -0.91 3.47
N LEU A 48 1.37 -1.36 4.24
CA LEU A 48 1.52 -1.10 5.65
C LEU A 48 2.67 -0.11 5.83
N PHE A 49 2.52 0.81 6.79
CA PHE A 49 3.54 1.79 7.16
C PHE A 49 4.08 1.52 8.55
N PHE A 50 5.37 1.76 8.70
CA PHE A 50 6.10 1.63 9.96
C PHE A 50 7.05 2.81 10.12
N ASP A 51 7.35 3.17 11.36
CA ASP A 51 8.51 3.96 11.75
C ASP A 51 9.52 3.05 12.47
N HIS A 52 10.57 3.63 13.03
CA HIS A 52 11.56 2.90 13.84
C HIS A 52 11.02 2.38 15.18
N ASP A 53 9.87 2.88 15.64
CA ASP A 53 9.21 2.46 16.87
C ASP A 53 8.11 1.40 16.65
N GLY A 54 7.71 1.15 15.40
CA GLY A 54 6.76 0.12 15.02
C GLY A 54 5.71 0.53 13.99
N TYR A 55 4.54 -0.09 14.08
CA TYR A 55 3.48 0.00 13.07
C TYR A 55 2.67 1.30 13.18
N LEU A 56 2.51 1.99 12.04
CA LEU A 56 1.78 3.25 11.93
C LEU A 56 0.36 3.10 11.40
N GLY A 57 0.12 2.13 10.52
CA GLY A 57 -1.18 1.95 9.88
C GLY A 57 -1.10 1.35 8.48
N THR A 58 -2.24 1.23 7.82
CA THR A 58 -2.33 0.88 6.39
C THR A 58 -2.54 2.14 5.55
N ALA A 59 -2.12 2.10 4.29
CA ALA A 59 -2.37 3.17 3.33
C ALA A 59 -3.86 3.41 3.07
N THR A 60 -4.66 2.33 3.08
CA THR A 60 -6.11 2.34 2.89
C THR A 60 -6.78 1.49 3.97
N ALA A 61 -8.03 1.79 4.33
CA ALA A 61 -8.75 1.04 5.36
C ALA A 61 -9.08 -0.40 4.92
N LYS A 62 -9.24 -0.64 3.61
CA LYS A 62 -9.48 -1.95 3.01
C LYS A 62 -8.36 -2.30 2.03
N ALA A 63 -8.15 -3.59 1.81
CA ALA A 63 -7.23 -4.05 0.76
C ALA A 63 -7.71 -3.60 -0.62
N THR A 64 -6.78 -3.18 -1.47
CA THR A 64 -7.09 -2.64 -2.80
C THR A 64 -6.37 -3.44 -3.88
N SER A 65 -7.10 -3.84 -4.93
CA SER A 65 -6.51 -4.50 -6.10
C SER A 65 -5.64 -3.54 -6.91
N TYR A 66 -4.73 -4.08 -7.73
CA TYR A 66 -3.83 -3.30 -8.61
C TYR A 66 -3.06 -2.20 -7.87
N THR A 67 -2.57 -2.53 -6.67
CA THR A 67 -1.76 -1.65 -5.84
C THR A 67 -0.28 -1.91 -6.07
N THR A 68 0.48 -0.85 -6.33
CA THR A 68 1.94 -0.94 -6.54
C THR A 68 2.64 0.19 -5.80
N VAL A 69 3.71 -0.12 -5.06
CA VAL A 69 4.61 0.93 -4.54
C VAL A 69 5.57 1.33 -5.66
N VAL A 70 5.52 2.59 -6.09
CA VAL A 70 6.29 3.10 -7.24
C VAL A 70 7.49 3.96 -6.82
N GLY A 71 7.67 4.18 -5.53
CA GLY A 71 8.86 4.80 -4.97
C GLY A 71 8.71 5.09 -3.48
N SER A 72 9.84 5.25 -2.81
CA SER A 72 9.91 5.70 -1.41
C SER A 72 11.13 6.59 -1.21
N GLY A 73 11.00 7.56 -0.32
CA GLY A 73 12.04 8.46 0.15
C GLY A 73 12.26 8.31 1.65
N ASP A 74 12.79 9.35 2.28
CA ASP A 74 13.07 9.40 3.72
C ASP A 74 11.77 9.37 4.56
N ARG A 75 10.83 10.27 4.24
CA ARG A 75 9.57 10.41 4.97
C ARG A 75 8.34 10.21 4.10
N ASP A 76 8.51 9.73 2.87
CA ASP A 76 7.41 9.56 1.92
C ASP A 76 7.44 8.23 1.19
N VAL A 77 6.24 7.71 0.88
CA VAL A 77 6.04 6.53 0.04
C VAL A 77 4.97 6.85 -0.99
N ARG A 78 5.29 6.58 -2.26
CA ARG A 78 4.40 6.79 -3.41
C ARG A 78 3.78 5.47 -3.81
N VAL A 79 2.46 5.38 -3.66
CA VAL A 79 1.67 4.20 -4.01
C VAL A 79 0.78 4.52 -5.20
N GLN A 80 0.88 3.72 -6.25
CA GLN A 80 0.02 3.77 -7.41
C GLN A 80 -1.16 2.81 -7.23
N TYR A 81 -2.36 3.33 -7.48
CA TYR A 81 -3.60 2.56 -7.48
C TYR A 81 -4.26 2.59 -8.87
N ARG A 82 -4.88 1.47 -9.22
CA ARG A 82 -5.77 1.31 -10.38
C ARG A 82 -7.01 0.51 -9.96
N TRP A 83 -8.08 0.59 -10.75
CA TRP A 83 -9.31 -0.14 -10.49
C TRP A 83 -10.03 -0.50 -11.79
N LEU A 84 -10.92 -1.47 -11.72
CA LEU A 84 -11.79 -1.84 -12.83
C LEU A 84 -12.93 -0.82 -12.94
N GLU A 85 -13.27 -0.42 -14.16
CA GLU A 85 -14.47 0.37 -14.46
C GLU A 85 -15.42 -0.41 -15.36
N GLY A 86 -16.73 -0.24 -15.14
CA GLY A 86 -17.77 -0.79 -16.01
C GLY A 86 -17.64 -2.28 -16.30
N ARG A 87 -17.13 -2.62 -17.49
CA ARG A 87 -16.97 -4.00 -17.98
C ARG A 87 -15.52 -4.39 -18.22
N ASP A 88 -14.58 -3.74 -17.54
CA ASP A 88 -13.18 -4.09 -17.63
C ASP A 88 -12.94 -5.56 -17.30
N ALA A 89 -12.07 -6.19 -18.09
CA ALA A 89 -11.55 -7.50 -17.76
C ALA A 89 -10.51 -7.38 -16.63
N ASN A 90 -10.40 -8.41 -15.78
CA ASN A 90 -9.46 -8.43 -14.65
C ASN A 90 -7.98 -8.20 -15.05
N CYS A 91 -7.58 -8.49 -16.29
CA CYS A 91 -6.22 -8.21 -16.76
C CYS A 91 -5.93 -6.72 -16.96
N CYS A 92 -6.98 -5.93 -17.12
CA CYS A 92 -6.93 -4.73 -17.94
C CYS A 92 -7.80 -3.61 -17.33
N PRO A 93 -7.49 -3.13 -16.12
CA PRO A 93 -8.21 -2.02 -15.51
C PRO A 93 -7.99 -0.71 -16.30
N SER A 94 -9.07 0.01 -16.58
CA SER A 94 -9.04 1.33 -17.22
C SER A 94 -9.04 2.48 -16.20
N GLY A 95 -9.47 2.23 -14.96
CA GLY A 95 -9.45 3.19 -13.87
C GLY A 95 -8.04 3.50 -13.36
N GLY A 96 -7.81 4.77 -13.05
CA GLY A 96 -6.49 5.29 -12.70
C GLY A 96 -5.53 5.39 -13.91
N PRO A 97 -4.20 5.35 -13.72
CA PRO A 97 -3.52 5.27 -12.43
C PRO A 97 -3.60 6.59 -11.65
N VAL A 98 -3.78 6.48 -10.34
CA VAL A 98 -3.59 7.59 -9.39
C VAL A 98 -2.40 7.24 -8.51
N VAL A 99 -1.45 8.16 -8.40
CA VAL A 99 -0.33 8.05 -7.47
C VAL A 99 -0.63 8.91 -6.25
N ILE A 100 -0.59 8.29 -5.08
CA ILE A 100 -0.77 8.94 -3.79
C ILE A 100 0.57 8.90 -3.06
N THR A 101 1.02 10.08 -2.63
CA THR A 101 2.17 10.21 -1.74
C THR A 101 1.68 10.18 -0.30
N PHE A 102 2.13 9.18 0.45
CA PHE A 102 1.92 9.08 1.89
C PHE A 102 3.13 9.66 2.59
N THR A 103 2.94 10.65 3.45
CA THR A 103 4.05 11.35 4.12
C THR A 103 3.92 11.21 5.64
N LEU A 104 5.02 10.86 6.29
CA LEU A 104 5.15 10.86 7.74
C LEU A 104 5.26 12.30 8.26
N ALA A 105 4.23 12.74 8.98
CA ALA A 105 4.18 14.05 9.61
C ALA A 105 5.27 14.20 10.67
N GLY A 106 5.60 15.43 11.06
CA GLY A 106 6.69 15.71 12.01
C GLY A 106 6.42 15.28 13.46
N ASP A 107 5.29 14.63 13.73
CA ASP A 107 5.01 13.96 15.00
C ASP A 107 5.53 12.51 15.02
N ASP A 108 6.17 12.08 13.93
CA ASP A 108 6.70 10.75 13.67
C ASP A 108 5.66 9.62 13.79
N ARG A 109 4.36 9.94 13.80
CA ARG A 109 3.28 8.95 14.03
C ARG A 109 2.15 9.02 13.04
N THR A 110 1.90 10.19 12.47
CA THR A 110 0.77 10.40 11.57
C THR A 110 1.24 10.30 10.13
N VAL A 111 0.63 9.42 9.35
CA VAL A 111 0.86 9.34 7.90
C VAL A 111 -0.31 9.97 7.16
N THR A 112 -0.03 10.99 6.34
CA THR A 112 -1.06 11.72 5.58
C THR A 112 -0.95 11.47 4.08
N PRO A 113 -2.06 11.14 3.39
CA PRO A 113 -2.07 10.99 1.94
C PRO A 113 -2.18 12.35 1.23
N SER A 114 -1.50 12.48 0.10
CA SER A 114 -1.67 13.58 -0.85
C SER A 114 -1.52 13.07 -2.30
N PRO A 115 -2.51 13.27 -3.19
CA PRO A 115 -3.84 13.84 -2.91
C PRO A 115 -4.68 12.96 -1.98
N ALA A 116 -5.90 13.40 -1.65
CA ALA A 116 -6.85 12.56 -0.94
C ALA A 116 -7.09 11.24 -1.69
N ILE A 117 -7.30 10.17 -0.92
CA ILE A 117 -7.55 8.83 -1.47
C ILE A 117 -8.90 8.84 -2.21
N PRO A 118 -8.96 8.44 -3.49
CA PRO A 118 -10.22 8.35 -4.22
C PRO A 118 -11.18 7.31 -3.60
N ASP A 119 -12.49 7.52 -3.72
CA ASP A 119 -13.51 6.60 -3.19
C ASP A 119 -13.43 5.19 -3.80
N GLN A 120 -12.84 5.06 -4.99
CA GLN A 120 -12.58 3.77 -5.65
C GLN A 120 -11.49 2.95 -4.94
N VAL A 121 -10.71 3.60 -4.08
CA VAL A 121 -9.54 3.06 -3.38
C VAL A 121 -9.84 3.03 -1.88
N GLY A 122 -10.56 2.01 -1.42
CA GLY A 122 -10.80 1.71 0.01
C GLY A 122 -12.21 1.94 0.52
#